data_AF-A0A7S3HFS3-F1
#
_entry.id   AF-A0A7S3HFS3-F1
#
_cell.length_a   1.000
_cell.length_b   1.000
_cell.length_c   1.000
_cell.angle_alpha   90.00
_cell.angle_beta   90.00
_cell.angle_gamma   90.00
#
_symmetry.space_group_name_H-M   'P 1'
#
loop_
_entity.id
_entity.type
_entity.pdbx_description
1 polymer ?
#
loop_
_entity_poly.entity_id
_entity_poly.type
_entity_poly.pdbx_seq_one_letter_code
_entity_poly.pdbx_strand_id
1 'polypeptide(L)'
;GTFVGTFKYMSPERIRNLPYSYASDIWSLGLVLMECATGRYPFHEHNNCIEVAQTILDAEIPDLPKGFSIEFCDFLKQCLHKNPDARLPAEVLLGSPWLLQYGATSPELATEHVYNWIRRITEGDA
;
A
#
# COMPACT_ATOMS: atom_id res chain seq x y z
N GLY A 1 -26.63 -6.15 -4.42
CA GLY A 1 -25.27 -6.19 -4.97
C GLY A 1 -24.43 -5.15 -4.27
N THR A 2 -23.35 -5.54 -3.61
CA THR A 2 -22.51 -4.64 -2.81
C THR A 2 -21.55 -3.88 -3.73
N PHE A 3 -21.92 -2.66 -4.08
CA PHE A 3 -21.14 -1.64 -4.81
C PHE A 3 -19.97 -1.06 -3.96
N VAL A 4 -19.45 -1.86 -3.02
CA VAL A 4 -18.53 -1.43 -1.95
C VAL A 4 -17.10 -1.90 -2.23
N GLY A 5 -16.89 -2.85 -3.14
CA GLY A 5 -15.58 -3.45 -3.40
C GLY A 5 -14.57 -2.53 -4.08
N THR A 6 -14.99 -1.67 -5.02
CA THR A 6 -14.04 -0.97 -5.93
C THR A 6 -13.42 0.30 -5.34
N PHE A 7 -14.00 0.91 -4.31
CA PHE A 7 -13.54 2.20 -3.79
C PHE A 7 -12.40 2.12 -2.77
N LYS A 8 -12.24 0.97 -2.10
CA LYS A 8 -11.32 0.83 -0.94
C LYS A 8 -9.84 1.05 -1.24
N TYR A 9 -9.44 1.13 -2.50
CA TYR A 9 -8.04 1.42 -2.82
C TYR A 9 -7.93 2.54 -3.86
N MET A 10 -9.05 3.20 -4.15
CA MET A 10 -9.11 4.21 -5.20
C MET A 10 -8.29 5.42 -4.79
N SER A 11 -7.45 5.89 -5.72
CA SER A 11 -6.65 7.09 -5.51
C SER A 11 -7.50 8.37 -5.54
N PRO A 12 -7.04 9.47 -4.92
CA PRO A 12 -7.75 10.75 -4.90
C PRO A 12 -8.12 11.27 -6.29
N GLU A 13 -7.23 11.14 -7.26
CA GLU A 13 -7.48 11.56 -8.64
C GLU A 13 -8.58 10.72 -9.31
N ARG A 14 -8.66 9.43 -9.01
CA ARG A 14 -9.70 8.54 -9.54
C ARG A 14 -11.07 8.83 -8.96
N ILE A 15 -11.13 9.16 -7.66
CA ILE A 15 -12.37 9.59 -7.00
C ILE A 15 -12.87 10.91 -7.63
N ARG A 16 -11.95 11.82 -7.98
CA ARG A 16 -12.26 13.07 -8.71
C ARG A 16 -12.55 12.87 -10.21
N ASN A 17 -12.63 11.62 -10.69
CA ASN A 17 -12.82 11.27 -12.09
C ASN A 17 -11.75 11.87 -13.03
N LEU A 18 -10.54 12.09 -12.52
CA LEU A 18 -9.37 12.49 -13.29
C LEU A 18 -8.73 11.26 -13.96
N PRO A 19 -7.85 11.47 -14.96
CA PRO A 19 -7.19 10.38 -15.66
C PRO A 19 -6.45 9.43 -14.70
N TYR A 20 -6.68 8.13 -14.90
CA TYR A 20 -5.91 7.08 -14.25
C TYR A 20 -4.50 7.04 -14.83
N SER A 21 -3.51 6.78 -13.98
CA SER A 21 -2.12 6.58 -14.38
C SER A 21 -1.45 5.54 -13.50
N TYR A 22 -0.20 5.18 -13.81
CA TYR A 22 0.61 4.29 -12.97
C TYR A 22 0.73 4.79 -11.52
N ALA A 23 0.71 6.11 -11.29
CA ALA A 23 0.73 6.67 -9.93
C ALA A 23 -0.51 6.27 -9.12
N SER A 24 -1.66 6.00 -9.76
CA SER A 24 -2.86 5.51 -9.10
C SER A 24 -2.69 4.08 -8.53
N ASP A 25 -1.86 3.25 -9.18
CA ASP A 25 -1.52 1.91 -8.66
C ASP A 25 -0.58 2.00 -7.47
N ILE A 26 0.38 2.94 -7.51
CA ILE A 26 1.29 3.19 -6.38
C ILE A 26 0.52 3.58 -5.11
N TRP A 27 -0.52 4.39 -5.24
CA TRP A 27 -1.42 4.69 -4.12
C TRP A 27 -2.10 3.43 -3.57
N SER A 28 -2.69 2.63 -4.46
CA SER A 28 -3.40 1.40 -4.10
C SER A 28 -2.46 0.42 -3.38
N LEU A 29 -1.23 0.28 -3.86
CA LEU A 29 -0.17 -0.50 -3.23
C LEU A 29 0.13 0.00 -1.81
N GLY A 30 0.29 1.32 -1.62
CA GLY A 30 0.54 1.90 -0.31
C GLY A 30 -0.56 1.56 0.70
N LEU A 31 -1.83 1.63 0.30
CA LEU A 31 -2.96 1.27 1.15
C LEU A 31 -2.98 -0.22 1.49
N VAL A 32 -2.70 -1.10 0.52
CA VAL A 32 -2.60 -2.55 0.75
C VAL A 32 -1.48 -2.87 1.74
N LEU A 33 -0.30 -2.27 1.56
CA LEU A 33 0.83 -2.50 2.46
C LEU A 33 0.55 -2.00 3.90
N MET A 34 -0.11 -0.85 4.03
CA MET A 34 -0.53 -0.33 5.34
C MET A 34 -1.57 -1.24 6.00
N GLU A 35 -2.52 -1.78 5.24
CA GLU A 35 -3.49 -2.74 5.74
C GLU A 35 -2.82 -4.06 6.16
N CYS A 36 -1.87 -4.58 5.37
CA CYS A 36 -1.07 -5.75 5.76
C CYS A 36 -0.28 -5.50 7.06
N ALA A 37 0.29 -4.31 7.22
CA ALA A 37 1.06 -3.94 8.40
C ALA A 37 0.19 -3.82 9.65
N THR A 38 -0.97 -3.19 9.53
CA THR A 38 -1.85 -2.88 10.68
C THR A 38 -2.94 -3.94 10.93
N GLY A 39 -3.12 -4.88 10.00
CA GLY A 39 -4.17 -5.89 10.02
C GLY A 39 -5.58 -5.36 9.74
N ARG A 40 -5.72 -4.08 9.39
CA ARG A 40 -7.01 -3.43 9.11
C ARG A 40 -6.87 -2.30 8.11
N TYR A 41 -7.89 -2.10 7.28
CA TYR A 41 -7.91 -0.99 6.33
C TYR A 41 -7.76 0.38 7.06
N PRO A 42 -6.94 1.32 6.55
CA PRO A 42 -6.68 2.59 7.25
C PRO A 42 -7.94 3.40 7.55
N PHE A 43 -8.97 3.32 6.70
CA PHE A 43 -10.23 4.04 6.84
C PHE A 43 -11.41 3.12 7.20
N HIS A 44 -11.14 2.07 8.00
CA HIS A 44 -12.12 1.06 8.42
C HIS A 44 -13.28 1.60 9.28
N GLU A 45 -13.16 2.80 9.84
CA GLU A 45 -14.20 3.41 10.69
C GLU A 45 -15.41 3.92 9.89
N HIS A 46 -15.28 4.06 8.56
CA HIS A 46 -16.35 4.55 7.69
C HIS A 46 -17.21 3.40 7.15
N ASN A 47 -18.53 3.55 7.26
CA ASN A 47 -19.48 2.48 6.97
C ASN A 47 -20.03 2.51 5.53
N ASN A 48 -19.79 3.59 4.79
CA ASN A 48 -20.20 3.71 3.39
C ASN A 48 -19.08 4.23 2.49
N CYS A 49 -19.21 3.95 1.19
CA CYS A 49 -18.18 4.28 0.20
C CYS A 49 -17.99 5.79 -0.01
N ILE A 50 -19.01 6.60 0.26
CA ILE A 50 -18.96 8.06 0.08
C ILE A 50 -18.09 8.67 1.18
N GLU A 51 -18.25 8.25 2.42
CA GLU A 51 -17.41 8.67 3.55
C GLU A 51 -15.95 8.27 3.32
N VAL A 52 -15.69 7.02 2.90
CA VAL A 52 -14.33 6.58 2.57
C VAL A 52 -13.72 7.45 1.45
N ALA A 53 -14.49 7.71 0.39
CA ALA A 53 -14.03 8.56 -0.70
C ALA A 53 -13.71 9.98 -0.22
N GLN A 54 -14.58 10.59 0.59
CA GLN A 54 -14.36 11.92 1.14
C GLN A 54 -13.11 11.97 2.03
N THR A 55 -12.92 10.97 2.90
CA THR A 55 -11.73 10.86 3.75
C THR A 55 -10.46 10.69 2.91
N ILE A 56 -10.50 9.91 1.83
CA ILE A 56 -9.37 9.81 0.88
C ILE A 56 -9.08 11.18 0.22
N LEU A 57 -10.06 12.04 0.03
CA LEU A 57 -9.83 13.36 -0.58
C LEU A 57 -9.28 14.39 0.41
N ASP A 58 -9.77 14.36 1.65
CA ASP A 58 -9.62 15.49 2.60
C ASP A 58 -8.69 15.19 3.78
N ALA A 59 -8.68 13.96 4.27
CA ALA A 59 -7.93 13.60 5.47
C ALA A 59 -6.49 13.19 5.13
N GLU A 60 -5.57 13.52 6.01
CA GLU A 60 -4.23 12.94 5.98
C GLU A 60 -4.28 11.44 6.26
N ILE A 61 -3.30 10.72 5.71
CA ILE A 61 -3.19 9.28 5.95
C ILE A 61 -2.69 9.06 7.37
N PRO A 62 -3.30 8.14 8.14
CA PRO A 62 -2.86 7.88 9.50
C PRO A 62 -1.43 7.34 9.52
N ASP A 63 -0.64 7.81 10.48
CA ASP A 63 0.69 7.25 10.72
C ASP A 63 0.61 5.80 11.18
N LEU A 64 1.63 5.02 10.83
CA LEU A 64 1.77 3.66 11.35
C LEU A 64 2.01 3.67 12.86
N PRO A 65 1.53 2.64 13.59
CA PRO A 65 1.90 2.41 14.99
C PRO A 65 3.42 2.32 15.19
N LYS A 66 3.88 2.53 16.44
CA LYS A 66 5.28 2.31 16.79
C LYS A 66 5.66 0.83 16.57
N GLY A 67 6.85 0.58 16.04
CA GLY A 67 7.40 -0.78 15.86
C GLY A 67 7.75 -1.16 14.43
N PHE A 68 7.35 -0.36 13.44
CA PHE A 68 7.81 -0.51 12.06
C PHE A 68 9.16 0.17 11.82
N SER A 69 9.92 -0.36 10.86
CA SER A 69 11.21 0.23 10.48
C SER A 69 11.01 1.58 9.82
N ILE A 70 12.00 2.47 9.95
CA ILE A 70 11.93 3.81 9.35
C ILE A 70 11.85 3.71 7.82
N GLU A 71 12.55 2.73 7.25
CA GLU A 71 12.58 2.47 5.81
C GLU A 71 11.20 2.09 5.27
N PHE A 72 10.42 1.29 6.03
CA PHE A 72 9.06 0.93 5.63
C PHE A 72 8.11 2.12 5.75
N CYS A 73 8.19 2.88 6.84
CA CYS A 73 7.39 4.08 7.03
C CYS A 73 7.65 5.10 5.91
N ASP A 74 8.91 5.30 5.54
CA ASP A 74 9.28 6.22 4.47
C ASP A 74 8.86 5.69 3.09
N PHE A 75 8.95 4.38 2.84
CA PHE A 75 8.39 3.76 1.63
C PHE A 75 6.90 4.06 1.48
N LEU A 76 6.10 3.86 2.55
CA LEU A 76 4.67 4.16 2.52
C LEU A 76 4.39 5.63 2.24
N LYS A 77 5.14 6.56 2.86
CA LYS A 77 4.97 8.00 2.60
C LYS A 77 5.16 8.32 1.11
N GLN A 78 6.16 7.72 0.46
CA GLN A 78 6.39 7.93 -0.97
C GLN A 78 5.26 7.39 -1.86
N CYS A 79 4.55 6.34 -1.40
CA CYS A 79 3.38 5.81 -2.11
C CYS A 79 2.12 6.65 -1.90
N LEU A 80 1.97 7.23 -0.71
CA LEU A 80 0.71 7.73 -0.16
C LEU A 80 0.56 9.26 -0.24
N HIS A 81 1.12 9.88 -1.28
CA HIS A 81 0.89 11.29 -1.58
C HIS A 81 -0.47 11.53 -2.25
N LYS A 82 -1.20 12.56 -1.83
CA LYS A 82 -2.47 12.94 -2.47
C LYS A 82 -2.27 13.42 -3.91
N ASN A 83 -1.19 14.17 -4.15
CA ASN A 83 -0.77 14.57 -5.49
C ASN A 83 -0.12 13.36 -6.20
N PRO A 84 -0.66 12.88 -7.34
CA PRO A 84 -0.05 11.77 -8.08
C PRO A 84 1.37 12.07 -8.56
N ASP A 85 1.70 13.33 -8.91
CA ASP A 85 3.03 13.70 -9.40
C ASP A 85 4.11 13.69 -8.30
N ALA A 86 3.69 13.69 -7.03
CA ALA A 86 4.59 13.57 -5.89
C ALA A 86 4.88 12.11 -5.51
N ARG A 87 4.17 11.14 -6.11
CA ARG A 87 4.43 9.71 -5.87
C ARG A 87 5.61 9.27 -6.69
N LEU A 88 6.52 8.51 -6.08
CA LEU A 88 7.65 7.94 -6.82
C LEU A 88 7.17 6.84 -7.78
N PRO A 89 7.74 6.76 -9.00
CA PRO A 89 7.46 5.65 -9.93
C PRO A 89 7.88 4.29 -9.35
N ALA A 90 7.24 3.22 -9.83
CA ALA A 90 7.52 1.86 -9.39
C ALA A 90 9.01 1.50 -9.55
N GLU A 91 9.63 1.93 -10.65
CA GLU A 91 11.03 1.69 -10.98
C GLU A 91 11.98 2.31 -9.94
N VAL A 92 11.59 3.47 -9.38
CA VAL A 92 12.35 4.14 -8.32
C VAL A 92 12.11 3.46 -6.98
N LEU A 93 10.86 3.09 -6.69
CA LEU A 93 10.48 2.42 -5.45
C LEU A 93 11.14 1.03 -5.31
N LEU A 94 11.36 0.31 -6.40
CA LEU A 94 12.11 -0.95 -6.43
C LEU A 94 13.55 -0.80 -5.90
N GLY A 95 14.13 0.40 -6.01
CA GLY A 95 15.43 0.75 -5.45
C GLY A 95 15.38 1.33 -4.02
N SER A 96 14.21 1.27 -3.35
CA SER A 96 14.09 1.80 -1.99
C SER A 96 14.92 1.00 -0.98
N PRO A 97 15.42 1.64 0.09
CA PRO A 97 16.15 0.95 1.15
C PRO A 97 15.39 -0.23 1.73
N TRP A 98 14.06 -0.10 1.88
CA TRP A 98 13.21 -1.16 2.40
C TRP A 98 13.21 -2.41 1.50
N LEU A 99 12.93 -2.26 0.21
CA LEU A 99 12.89 -3.43 -0.70
C LEU A 99 14.27 -4.05 -0.91
N LEU A 100 15.33 -3.22 -0.97
CA LEU A 100 16.72 -3.69 -1.07
C LEU A 100 17.13 -4.53 0.15
N GLN A 101 16.77 -4.10 1.36
CA GLN A 101 17.10 -4.81 2.59
C GLN A 101 16.48 -6.21 2.66
N TYR A 102 15.28 -6.38 2.08
CA TYR A 102 14.53 -7.64 2.13
C TYR A 102 14.55 -8.44 0.81
N GLY A 103 15.38 -8.05 -0.17
CA GLY A 103 15.56 -8.79 -1.42
C GLY A 103 14.34 -8.81 -2.35
N ALA A 104 13.39 -7.90 -2.17
CA ALA A 104 12.16 -7.83 -2.97
C ALA A 104 12.31 -6.94 -4.22
N THR A 105 13.45 -7.04 -4.89
CA THR A 105 13.82 -6.16 -6.01
C THR A 105 13.73 -6.80 -7.39
N SER A 106 13.44 -8.10 -7.47
CA SER A 106 13.12 -8.79 -8.71
C SER A 106 11.99 -9.81 -8.49
N PRO A 107 11.23 -10.16 -9.54
CA PRO A 107 10.20 -11.20 -9.45
C PRO A 107 10.74 -12.54 -8.95
N GLU A 108 11.95 -12.91 -9.34
CA GLU A 108 12.58 -14.18 -8.99
C GLU A 108 12.87 -14.24 -7.48
N LEU A 109 13.54 -13.21 -6.95
CA LEU A 109 13.85 -13.13 -5.52
C LEU A 109 12.58 -13.00 -4.68
N ALA A 110 11.63 -12.17 -5.08
CA ALA A 110 10.35 -12.03 -4.38
C ALA A 110 9.59 -13.37 -4.33
N THR A 111 9.57 -14.10 -5.45
CA THR A 111 8.96 -15.44 -5.53
C THR A 111 9.66 -16.42 -4.60
N GLU A 112 10.98 -16.44 -4.59
CA GLU A 112 11.78 -17.29 -3.71
C GLU A 112 11.51 -16.97 -2.23
N HIS A 113 11.45 -15.69 -1.85
CA HIS A 113 11.13 -15.27 -0.49
C HIS A 113 9.74 -15.72 -0.05
N VAL A 114 8.72 -15.55 -0.89
CA VAL A 114 7.35 -16.00 -0.60
C VAL A 114 7.30 -17.53 -0.49
N TYR A 115 7.95 -18.25 -1.42
CA TYR A 115 8.02 -19.71 -1.38
C TYR A 115 8.67 -20.21 -0.08
N ASN A 116 9.82 -19.63 0.29
CA ASN A 116 10.52 -19.98 1.53
C ASN A 116 9.71 -19.64 2.78
N TRP A 117 8.99 -18.51 2.78
CA TRP A 117 8.09 -18.15 3.87
C TRP A 117 6.93 -19.14 4.00
N ILE A 118 6.26 -19.48 2.90
CA ILE A 118 5.18 -20.49 2.87
C ILE A 118 5.70 -21.82 3.42
N ARG A 119 6.85 -22.28 2.92
CA ARG A 119 7.45 -23.54 3.37
C ARG A 119 7.70 -23.54 4.87
N ARG A 120 8.26 -22.45 5.41
CA ARG A 120 8.51 -22.31 6.85
C ARG A 120 7.24 -22.40 7.68
N ILE A 121 6.15 -21.77 7.25
CA ILE A 121 4.87 -21.80 8.01
C ILE A 121 4.13 -23.14 7.85
N THR A 122 4.35 -23.88 6.75
CA THR A 122 3.68 -25.17 6.52
C THR A 122 4.42 -26.36 7.11
N GLU A 123 5.76 -26.32 7.14
CA GLU A 123 6.58 -27.43 7.63
C GLU A 123 6.93 -27.30 9.12
N GLY A 124 6.75 -26.11 9.69
CA GLY A 124 6.95 -25.83 11.11
C GLY A 124 8.42 -25.79 11.53
N ASP A 125 8.79 -24.79 12.33
CA ASP A 125 9.92 -24.94 13.24
C ASP A 125 9.51 -26.03 14.26
N ALA A 126 10.06 -27.24 14.11
CA ALA A 126 10.04 -28.29 15.14
C ALA A 126 10.99 -27.94 16.29
#